data_AF-A0A959Y658-F1
#
_entry.id   AF-A0A959Y658-F1
#
_cell.length_a   1.000
_cell.length_b   1.000
_cell.length_c   1.000
_cell.angle_alpha   90.00
_cell.angle_beta   90.00
_cell.angle_gamma   90.00
#
_symmetry.space_group_name_H-M   'P 1'
#
loop_
_entity.id
_entity.type
_entity.pdbx_description
1 polymer ?
#
loop_
_entity_poly.entity_id
_entity_poly.type
_entity_poly.pdbx_seq_one_letter_code
_entity_poly.pdbx_strand_id
1 'polypeptide(L)'
;MHRTTLFLSLFLLPAMLLRAQDGSGPDKEFADAVKRGDKAYDGGGLDIDQALVAYEQALALQPENAEVLVKIGLCHLNGAQRHESLTYFRKAAELAPDMP
;
A
#
# COMPACT_ATOMS: atom_id res chain seq x y z
N MET A 1 35.56 -37.94 23.64
CA MET A 1 36.14 -36.58 23.53
C MET A 1 35.28 -35.77 22.57
N HIS A 2 34.51 -34.85 23.14
CA HIS A 2 33.63 -33.90 22.48
C HIS A 2 34.37 -32.96 21.53
N ARG A 3 33.83 -32.74 20.33
CA ARG A 3 33.68 -31.42 19.66
C ARG A 3 32.42 -31.51 18.78
N THR A 4 31.22 -31.08 19.20
CA THR A 4 30.71 -29.68 19.08
C THR A 4 30.98 -29.13 17.67
N THR A 5 30.05 -28.63 16.86
CA THR A 5 28.70 -28.10 17.07
C THR A 5 28.17 -27.79 15.68
N LEU A 6 26.89 -28.11 15.46
CA LEU A 6 25.95 -27.51 14.51
C LEU A 6 26.52 -26.40 13.60
N PHE A 7 26.58 -26.68 12.29
CA PHE A 7 26.66 -25.62 11.29
C PHE A 7 25.43 -24.73 11.46
N LEU A 8 25.74 -23.54 11.93
CA LEU A 8 24.87 -22.43 12.25
C LEU A 8 23.87 -22.20 11.12
N SER A 9 22.63 -22.60 11.36
CA SER A 9 21.45 -22.10 10.68
C SER A 9 21.37 -20.59 10.91
N LEU A 10 21.93 -19.81 10.00
CA LEU A 10 21.70 -18.37 9.94
C LEU A 10 21.84 -17.90 8.48
N PHE A 11 21.07 -18.54 7.60
CA PHE A 11 20.71 -17.88 6.34
C PHE A 11 19.78 -16.73 6.71
N LEU A 12 20.37 -15.54 6.62
CA LEU A 12 19.78 -14.20 6.66
C LEU A 12 18.28 -14.15 6.96
N LEU A 13 17.96 -13.64 8.14
CA LEU A 13 16.66 -13.03 8.42
C LEU A 13 16.28 -12.11 7.23
N PRO A 14 15.06 -12.23 6.69
CA PRO A 14 14.62 -11.41 5.57
C PRO A 14 14.70 -9.94 5.98
N ALA A 15 14.99 -9.10 4.99
CA ALA A 15 15.18 -7.66 5.03
C ALA A 15 14.07 -6.88 5.77
N MET A 16 14.01 -7.01 7.10
CA MET A 16 13.04 -6.34 7.97
C MET A 16 13.69 -5.19 8.76
N LEU A 17 14.95 -4.86 8.49
CA LEU A 17 15.72 -3.87 9.26
C LEU A 17 16.19 -2.64 8.47
N LEU A 18 15.52 -2.28 7.37
CA LEU A 18 15.85 -1.05 6.64
C LEU A 18 14.62 -0.18 6.31
N ARG A 19 13.77 0.06 7.32
CA ARG A 19 12.74 1.11 7.26
C ARG A 19 12.98 2.17 8.33
N ALA A 20 14.24 2.59 8.46
CA ALA A 20 14.67 3.66 9.34
C ALA A 20 15.39 4.76 8.54
N GLN A 21 14.79 5.19 7.43
CA GLN A 21 15.21 6.40 6.71
C GLN A 21 13.98 7.24 6.41
N ASP A 22 13.43 7.81 7.47
CA ASP A 22 13.03 9.21 7.60
C ASP A 22 12.27 9.33 8.93
N GLY A 23 12.61 10.31 9.77
CA GLY A 23 11.94 10.54 11.07
C GLY A 23 10.48 11.04 10.94
N SER A 24 9.83 10.75 9.82
CA SER A 24 8.43 11.02 9.53
C SER A 24 7.57 9.95 10.18
N GLY A 25 6.71 10.33 11.12
CA GLY A 25 5.73 9.41 11.70
C GLY A 25 4.81 8.77 10.64
N PRO A 26 4.08 7.70 11.02
CA PRO A 26 3.22 6.94 10.10
C PRO A 26 2.20 7.83 9.36
N ASP A 27 1.73 8.91 9.98
CA ASP A 27 0.80 9.86 9.37
C ASP A 27 1.42 10.66 8.21
N LYS A 28 2.70 11.01 8.33
CA LYS A 28 3.42 11.70 7.25
C LYS A 28 3.73 10.71 6.11
N GLU A 29 4.14 9.48 6.42
CA GLU A 29 4.31 8.45 5.40
C GLU A 29 3.01 8.18 4.64
N PHE A 30 1.87 8.18 5.34
CA PHE A 30 0.55 8.04 4.74
C PHE A 30 0.26 9.19 3.77
N ALA A 31 0.43 10.43 4.23
CA ALA A 31 0.21 11.62 3.40
C ALA A 31 1.13 11.64 2.17
N ASP A 32 2.40 11.26 2.33
CA ASP A 32 3.37 11.20 1.24
C ASP A 32 3.03 10.07 0.23
N ALA A 33 2.50 8.95 0.70
CA ALA A 33 2.01 7.87 -0.15
C ALA A 33 0.77 8.29 -0.95
N VAL A 34 -0.24 8.88 -0.30
CA VAL A 34 -1.44 9.41 -0.98
C VAL A 34 -1.05 10.46 -2.01
N LYS A 35 -0.17 11.40 -1.66
CA LYS A 35 0.28 12.46 -2.57
C LYS A 35 1.01 11.92 -3.80
N ARG A 36 1.84 10.88 -3.64
CA ARG A 36 2.49 10.22 -4.78
C ARG A 36 1.47 9.49 -5.65
N GLY A 37 0.48 8.84 -5.03
CA GLY A 37 -0.61 8.18 -5.74
C GLY A 37 -1.44 9.16 -6.55
N ASP A 38 -1.84 10.28 -5.96
CA ASP A 38 -2.62 11.33 -6.63
C ASP A 38 -1.86 11.87 -7.85
N LYS A 39 -0.58 12.21 -7.67
CA LYS A 39 0.27 12.69 -8.75
C LYS A 39 0.41 11.67 -9.89
N ALA A 40 0.55 10.39 -9.57
CA ALA A 40 0.65 9.34 -10.59
C ALA A 40 -0.69 9.11 -11.29
N TYR A 41 -1.79 9.15 -10.54
CA TYR A 41 -3.13 8.98 -11.09
C TYR A 41 -3.49 10.10 -12.07
N ASP A 42 -3.11 11.34 -11.76
CA ASP A 42 -3.27 12.50 -12.64
C ASP A 42 -2.45 12.38 -13.95
N GLY A 43 -1.38 11.58 -13.95
CA GLY A 43 -0.58 11.27 -15.15
C GLY A 43 -1.33 10.39 -16.17
N GLY A 44 -2.29 9.58 -15.70
CA GLY A 44 -3.14 8.71 -16.52
C GLY A 44 -2.40 7.54 -17.18
N GLY A 45 -3.15 6.68 -17.89
CA GLY A 45 -2.60 5.60 -18.71
C GLY A 45 -1.68 4.63 -17.95
N LEU A 46 -0.38 4.65 -18.29
CA LEU A 46 0.66 3.78 -17.71
C LEU A 46 0.94 4.07 -16.23
N ASP A 47 0.61 5.28 -15.75
CA ASP A 47 0.91 5.68 -14.37
C ASP A 47 -0.16 5.20 -13.36
N ILE A 48 -1.24 4.56 -13.84
CA ILE A 48 -2.27 3.96 -12.98
C ILE A 48 -1.71 2.86 -12.08
N ASP A 49 -0.75 2.06 -12.58
CA ASP A 49 -0.11 1.01 -11.77
C ASP A 49 0.78 1.63 -10.68
N GLN A 50 1.45 2.76 -10.97
CA GLN A 50 2.22 3.49 -9.98
C GLN A 50 1.32 4.13 -8.92
N ALA A 51 0.17 4.66 -9.34
CA ALA A 51 -0.84 5.18 -8.44
C ALA A 51 -1.36 4.09 -7.50
N LEU A 52 -1.67 2.90 -8.05
CA LEU A 52 -2.09 1.75 -7.27
C LEU A 52 -1.07 1.38 -6.20
N VAL A 53 0.22 1.23 -6.56
CA VAL A 53 1.29 0.91 -5.60
C VAL A 53 1.39 1.96 -4.49
N ALA A 54 1.26 3.24 -4.81
CA ALA A 54 1.32 4.31 -3.82
C ALA A 54 0.10 4.29 -2.88
N TYR A 55 -1.10 4.03 -3.40
CA TYR A 55 -2.28 3.89 -2.56
C TYR A 55 -2.29 2.62 -1.72
N GLU A 56 -1.75 1.51 -2.21
CA GLU A 56 -1.56 0.29 -1.40
C GLU A 56 -0.61 0.52 -0.22
N GLN A 57 0.43 1.35 -0.41
CA GLN A 57 1.29 1.79 0.69
C GLN A 57 0.53 2.63 1.70
N ALA A 58 -0.34 3.54 1.25
CA ALA A 58 -1.20 4.32 2.13
C ALA A 58 -2.20 3.40 2.88
N LEU A 59 -2.77 2.41 2.21
CA LEU A 59 -3.68 1.43 2.82
C LEU A 59 -2.97 0.56 3.85
N ALA A 60 -1.70 0.19 3.63
CA ALA A 60 -0.92 -0.56 4.61
C ALA A 60 -0.68 0.23 5.91
N LEU A 61 -0.64 1.57 5.83
CA LEU A 61 -0.51 2.46 6.99
C LEU A 61 -1.87 2.73 7.65
N GLN A 62 -2.94 2.85 6.87
CA GLN A 62 -4.31 3.03 7.35
C GLN A 62 -5.29 2.07 6.63
N PRO A 63 -5.45 0.82 7.11
CA PRO A 63 -6.19 -0.24 6.41
C PRO A 63 -7.71 -0.03 6.24
N GLU A 64 -8.26 0.92 7.00
CA GLU A 64 -9.69 1.25 7.06
C GLU A 64 -9.96 2.69 6.60
N ASN A 65 -9.03 3.28 5.83
CA ASN A 65 -9.25 4.58 5.24
C ASN A 65 -10.14 4.46 3.98
N ALA A 66 -11.40 4.89 4.10
CA ALA A 66 -12.37 4.83 3.02
C ALA A 66 -11.93 5.60 1.76
N GLU A 67 -11.27 6.75 1.93
CA GLU A 67 -10.78 7.56 0.81
C GLU A 67 -9.71 6.84 -0.01
N VAL A 68 -8.76 6.19 0.66
CA VAL A 68 -7.72 5.39 -0.02
C VAL A 68 -8.33 4.17 -0.72
N LEU A 69 -9.33 3.53 -0.11
CA LEU A 69 -10.05 2.43 -0.75
C LEU A 69 -10.79 2.89 -2.03
N VAL A 70 -11.40 4.08 -2.02
CA VAL A 70 -11.98 4.68 -3.23
C VAL A 70 -10.89 4.94 -4.28
N LYS A 71 -9.75 5.52 -3.90
CA LYS A 71 -8.63 5.80 -4.81
C LYS A 71 -8.06 4.51 -5.45
N ILE A 72 -7.93 3.44 -4.68
CA ILE A 72 -7.56 2.10 -5.21
C ILE A 72 -8.64 1.59 -6.17
N GLY A 73 -9.92 1.67 -5.80
CA GLY A 73 -11.03 1.30 -6.67
C GLY A 73 -11.01 2.04 -8.00
N LEU A 74 -10.70 3.34 -7.98
CA LEU A 74 -10.52 4.16 -9.18
C LEU A 74 -9.32 3.72 -10.02
N CYS A 75 -8.20 3.34 -9.41
CA CYS A 75 -7.06 2.76 -10.14
C CYS A 75 -7.47 1.46 -10.85
N HIS A 76 -8.15 0.54 -10.16
CA HIS A 76 -8.63 -0.70 -10.79
C HIS A 76 -9.63 -0.42 -11.91
N LEU A 77 -10.54 0.56 -11.72
CA LEU A 77 -11.56 0.95 -12.70
C LEU A 77 -10.96 1.50 -14.00
N ASN A 78 -9.86 2.25 -13.90
CA ASN A 78 -9.17 2.88 -15.03
C ASN A 78 -7.98 2.06 -15.56
N GLY A 79 -7.53 1.05 -14.82
CA GLY A 79 -6.49 0.11 -15.22
C GLY A 79 -7.04 -1.16 -15.89
N ALA A 80 -6.22 -2.19 -15.95
CA ALA A 80 -6.57 -3.47 -16.59
C ALA A 80 -7.58 -4.30 -15.77
N GLN A 81 -7.64 -4.11 -14.46
CA GLN A 81 -8.36 -4.98 -13.51
C GLN A 81 -9.69 -4.38 -13.03
N ARG A 82 -10.52 -3.92 -13.97
CA ARG A 82 -11.78 -3.20 -13.68
C ARG A 82 -12.74 -3.97 -12.75
N HIS A 83 -12.75 -5.30 -12.80
CA HIS A 83 -13.62 -6.11 -11.95
C HIS A 83 -13.30 -5.98 -10.45
N GLU A 84 -12.06 -5.67 -10.07
CA GLU A 84 -11.66 -5.57 -8.66
C GLU A 84 -12.14 -4.27 -8.01
N SER A 85 -12.39 -3.23 -8.82
CA SER A 85 -12.84 -1.93 -8.33
C SER A 85 -14.07 -1.99 -7.42
N LEU A 86 -15.03 -2.86 -7.75
CA LEU A 86 -16.26 -3.04 -6.98
C LEU A 86 -16.00 -3.54 -5.56
N THR A 87 -14.98 -4.37 -5.35
CA THR A 87 -14.62 -4.88 -4.02
C THR A 87 -14.14 -3.73 -3.13
N TYR A 88 -13.27 -2.87 -3.67
CA TYR A 88 -12.74 -1.73 -2.92
C TYR A 88 -13.81 -0.66 -2.67
N PHE A 89 -14.67 -0.37 -3.64
CA PHE A 89 -15.79 0.55 -3.45
C PHE A 89 -16.79 0.06 -2.41
N ARG A 90 -17.11 -1.25 -2.39
CA ARG A 90 -17.98 -1.82 -1.35
C ARG A 90 -17.36 -1.66 0.03
N LYS A 91 -16.07 -1.97 0.18
CA LYS A 91 -15.38 -1.81 1.46
C LYS A 91 -15.36 -0.34 1.91
N ALA A 92 -15.16 0.60 0.99
CA ALA A 92 -15.23 2.03 1.30
C ALA A 92 -16.64 2.45 1.76
N ALA A 93 -17.69 1.99 1.08
CA ALA A 93 -19.08 2.29 1.44
C ALA A 93 -19.50 1.65 2.78
N GLU A 94 -18.94 0.49 3.14
CA GLU A 94 -19.15 -0.12 4.46
C GLU A 94 -18.51 0.71 5.59
N LEU A 95 -17.34 1.32 5.32
CA LEU A 95 -16.61 2.13 6.29
C LEU A 95 -17.14 3.56 6.40
N ALA A 96 -17.59 4.14 5.29
CA ALA A 96 -18.15 5.49 5.22
C ALA A 96 -19.41 5.51 4.33
N PRO A 97 -20.58 5.13 4.88
CA PRO A 97 -21.84 5.05 4.14
C PRO A 97 -22.34 6.40 3.61
N ASP A 98 -21.90 7.49 4.22
CA ASP A 98 -22.24 8.87 3.84
C ASP A 98 -21.31 9.44 2.75
N MET A 99 -20.31 8.67 2.32
CA MET A 99 -19.40 9.05 1.24
C MET A 99 -20.15 8.93 -0.10
N PRO A 100 -20.14 9.98 -0.96
CA PRO A 100 -20.94 10.05 -2.18
C PRO A 100 -20.51 9.09 -3.29
#